data_AF-A0A3E2VXT6-F1
#
_entry.id   AF-A0A3E2VXT6-F1
#
_cell.length_a   1.000
_cell.length_b   1.000
_cell.length_c   1.000
_cell.angle_alpha   90.00
_cell.angle_beta   90.00
_cell.angle_gamma   90.00
#
_symmetry.space_group_name_H-M   'P 1'
#
loop_
_entity.id
_entity.type
_entity.pdbx_description
1 polymer ?
#
loop_
_entity_poly.entity_id
_entity_poly.type
_entity_poly.pdbx_seq_one_letter_code
_entity_poly.pdbx_strand_id
1 'polypeptide(L)'
;MNELKKSIHDNANGLDYTLVNDHYLPNLTAAAPAEHPTGRWGRLHKMYLKEQHPIRYNQLLLSGELGGYLAKLDKQAEEQLALTVRQMQEAEGVTEALKAANQLDWVRRMNSIRNRAEEIIKSELIFV
;
A
#
# COMPACT_ATOMS: atom_id res chain seq x y z
N MET A 1 -51.12 -6.90 22.17
CA MET A 1 -49.65 -6.95 22.39
C MET A 1 -49.02 -6.15 21.27
N ASN A 2 -48.15 -5.18 21.58
CA ASN A 2 -47.39 -4.50 20.53
C ASN A 2 -46.35 -5.50 20.01
N GLU A 3 -46.46 -5.88 18.75
CA GLU A 3 -45.45 -6.72 18.10
C GLU A 3 -44.16 -5.90 17.97
N LEU A 4 -43.05 -6.43 18.50
CA LEU A 4 -41.74 -5.83 18.33
C LEU A 4 -41.33 -5.95 16.86
N LYS A 5 -40.92 -4.83 16.26
CA LYS A 5 -40.45 -4.82 14.87
C LYS A 5 -39.11 -5.53 14.79
N LYS A 6 -38.93 -6.37 13.76
CA LYS A 6 -37.70 -7.13 13.53
C LYS A 6 -36.46 -6.24 13.34
N SER A 7 -36.63 -5.05 12.78
CA SER A 7 -35.57 -4.06 12.57
C SER A 7 -36.08 -2.65 12.90
N ILE A 8 -35.22 -1.83 13.51
CA ILE A 8 -35.48 -0.42 13.84
C ILE A 8 -34.28 0.45 13.49
N HIS A 9 -34.52 1.70 13.11
CA HIS A 9 -33.50 2.73 12.91
C HIS A 9 -33.65 3.79 14.00
N ASP A 10 -32.55 4.14 14.67
CA ASP A 10 -32.53 5.18 15.70
C ASP A 10 -31.93 6.48 15.14
N ASN A 11 -32.78 7.49 14.98
CA ASN A 11 -32.36 8.80 14.45
C ASN A 11 -31.42 9.57 15.40
N ALA A 12 -31.35 9.22 16.69
CA ALA A 12 -30.52 9.94 17.66
C ALA A 12 -29.03 9.58 17.54
N ASN A 13 -28.72 8.34 17.16
CA ASN A 13 -27.34 7.86 16.97
C ASN A 13 -27.05 7.40 15.52
N GLY A 14 -28.06 7.35 14.66
CA GLY A 14 -27.94 6.96 13.24
C GLY A 14 -27.72 5.47 13.01
N LEU A 15 -27.93 4.62 14.02
CA LEU A 15 -27.69 3.18 13.94
C LEU A 15 -28.97 2.39 13.61
N ASP A 16 -28.79 1.32 12.85
CA ASP A 16 -29.80 0.29 12.66
C ASP A 16 -29.67 -0.78 13.75
N TYR A 17 -30.77 -1.39 14.16
CA TYR A 17 -30.80 -2.47 15.14
C TYR A 17 -31.63 -3.64 14.64
N THR A 18 -31.19 -4.85 14.95
CA THR A 18 -31.95 -6.09 14.70
C THR A 18 -32.41 -6.69 16.02
N LEU A 19 -33.68 -7.10 16.07
CA LEU A 19 -34.22 -7.83 17.22
C LEU A 19 -33.64 -9.24 17.24
N VAL A 20 -32.89 -9.56 18.29
CA VAL A 20 -32.33 -10.89 18.55
C VAL A 20 -32.82 -11.33 19.93
N ASN A 21 -33.65 -12.37 19.94
CA ASN A 21 -34.46 -12.75 21.11
C ASN A 21 -35.32 -11.56 21.56
N ASP A 22 -35.15 -11.10 22.80
CA ASP A 22 -35.90 -9.98 23.38
C ASP A 22 -35.14 -8.65 23.40
N HIS A 23 -34.00 -8.57 22.70
CA HIS A 23 -33.11 -7.40 22.73
C HIS A 23 -32.78 -6.88 21.33
N TYR A 24 -32.73 -5.56 21.21
CA TYR A 24 -32.23 -4.89 20.00
C TYR A 24 -30.72 -4.80 20.03
N LEU A 25 -30.05 -5.46 19.08
CA LEU A 25 -28.60 -5.39 18.90
C LEU A 25 -28.27 -4.42 17.76
N PRO A 26 -27.30 -3.51 17.94
CA PRO A 26 -26.90 -2.60 16.87
C PRO A 26 -26.24 -3.36 15.73
N ASN A 27 -26.62 -3.03 14.51
CA ASN A 27 -26.06 -3.55 13.27
C ASN A 27 -24.72 -2.88 12.99
N LEU A 28 -23.72 -3.18 13.80
CA LEU A 28 -22.37 -2.68 13.64
C LEU A 28 -21.71 -3.43 12.47
N THR A 29 -21.52 -2.74 11.35
CA THR A 29 -20.64 -3.20 10.28
C THR A 29 -19.30 -2.50 10.42
N ALA A 30 -18.22 -3.27 10.55
CA ALA A 30 -16.92 -2.72 10.25
C ALA A 30 -16.92 -2.37 8.75
N ALA A 31 -16.56 -1.13 8.40
CA ALA A 31 -16.29 -0.82 7.00
C ALA A 31 -15.32 -1.88 6.50
N ALA A 32 -15.70 -2.61 5.44
CA ALA A 32 -14.81 -3.61 4.84
C ALA A 32 -13.47 -2.89 4.59
N PRO A 33 -12.34 -3.42 5.11
CA PRO A 33 -11.05 -2.86 4.79
C PRO A 33 -10.99 -2.86 3.26
N ALA A 34 -10.80 -1.68 2.66
CA ALA A 34 -10.60 -1.63 1.22
C ALA A 34 -9.40 -2.54 0.92
N GLU A 35 -9.63 -3.59 0.14
CA GLU A 35 -8.56 -4.49 -0.28
C GLU A 35 -7.61 -3.70 -1.17
N HIS A 36 -6.56 -3.19 -0.55
CA HIS A 36 -5.48 -2.51 -1.24
C HIS A 36 -4.39 -3.54 -1.51
N PRO A 37 -4.24 -4.04 -2.77
CA PRO A 37 -3.17 -4.96 -3.09
C PRO A 37 -1.84 -4.30 -2.73
N THR A 38 -1.13 -4.89 -1.77
CA THR A 38 0.18 -4.39 -1.34
C THR A 38 1.26 -4.95 -2.25
N GLY A 39 1.98 -4.06 -2.92
CA GLY A 39 3.09 -4.38 -3.80
C GLY A 39 4.35 -4.84 -3.05
N ARG A 40 5.46 -4.90 -3.78
CA ARG A 40 6.78 -5.27 -3.23
C ARG A 40 7.24 -4.26 -2.18
N TRP A 41 7.08 -2.98 -2.46
CA TRP A 41 7.62 -1.89 -1.63
C TRP A 41 6.83 -1.72 -0.34
N GLY A 42 5.50 -1.80 -0.42
CA GLY A 42 4.61 -1.76 0.74
C GLY A 42 4.82 -2.95 1.66
N ARG A 43 5.07 -4.16 1.13
CA ARG A 43 5.42 -5.32 1.97
C ARG A 43 6.75 -5.11 2.71
N LEU A 44 7.76 -4.59 2.01
CA LEU A 44 9.06 -4.30 2.61
C LEU A 44 8.97 -3.21 3.68
N HIS A 45 8.26 -2.11 3.39
CA HIS A 45 8.07 -1.02 4.33
C HIS A 45 7.21 -1.44 5.53
N LYS A 46 6.21 -2.32 5.34
CA LYS A 46 5.43 -2.90 6.43
C LYS A 46 6.30 -3.69 7.40
N MET A 47 7.25 -4.49 6.89
CA MET A 47 8.21 -5.21 7.73
C MET A 47 9.08 -4.23 8.51
N TYR A 48 9.63 -3.23 7.82
CA TYR A 48 10.43 -2.18 8.45
C TYR A 48 9.67 -1.44 9.56
N LEU A 49 8.43 -1.02 9.32
CA LEU A 49 7.59 -0.39 10.34
C LEU A 49 7.36 -1.30 11.54
N LYS A 50 7.13 -2.60 11.31
CA LYS A 50 6.88 -3.55 12.40
C LYS A 50 8.13 -3.77 13.27
N GLU A 51 9.30 -3.83 12.66
CA GLU A 51 10.56 -4.13 13.34
C GLU A 51 11.21 -2.90 13.96
N GLN A 52 11.19 -1.75 13.26
CA GLN A 52 11.93 -0.55 13.64
C GLN A 52 11.01 0.55 14.23
N HIS A 53 9.73 0.60 13.82
CA HIS A 53 8.79 1.65 14.24
C HIS A 53 7.45 1.10 14.75
N PRO A 54 7.45 0.22 15.77
CA PRO A 54 6.27 -0.55 16.19
C PRO A 54 5.10 0.33 16.65
N ILE A 55 5.38 1.51 17.22
CA ILE A 55 4.35 2.47 17.64
C ILE A 55 3.58 2.99 16.41
N ARG A 56 4.29 3.44 15.37
CA ARG A 56 3.71 3.95 14.14
C ARG A 56 2.94 2.86 13.39
N TYR A 57 3.49 1.65 13.35
CA TYR A 57 2.81 0.49 12.79
C TYR A 57 1.45 0.25 13.47
N ASN A 58 1.43 0.20 14.80
CA ASN A 58 0.20 -0.05 15.56
C ASN A 58 -0.81 1.08 15.41
N GLN A 59 -0.37 2.34 15.35
CA GLN A 59 -1.26 3.48 15.08
C GLN A 59 -1.99 3.32 13.74
N LEU A 60 -1.26 3.04 12.66
CA LEU A 60 -1.83 2.84 11.33
C LEU A 60 -2.73 1.59 11.25
N LEU A 61 -2.36 0.54 11.99
CA LEU A 61 -3.13 -0.70 12.03
C LEU A 61 -4.47 -0.50 12.75
N LEU A 62 -4.46 0.16 13.91
CA LEU A 62 -5.65 0.41 14.71
C LEU A 62 -6.56 1.47 14.10
N SER A 63 -6.00 2.44 13.36
CA SER A 63 -6.81 3.41 12.59
C SER A 63 -7.45 2.80 11.34
N GLY A 64 -7.02 1.61 10.92
CA GLY A 64 -7.46 0.98 9.66
C GLY A 64 -6.83 1.60 8.40
N GLU A 65 -5.93 2.57 8.55
CA GLU A 65 -5.32 3.31 7.42
C GLU A 65 -4.09 2.61 6.82
N LEU A 66 -3.55 1.58 7.49
CA LEU A 66 -2.32 0.90 7.09
C LEU A 66 -2.36 0.43 5.63
N GLY A 67 -3.46 -0.17 5.17
CA GLY A 67 -3.58 -0.67 3.80
C GLY A 67 -3.46 0.45 2.75
N GLY A 68 -4.21 1.53 2.96
CA GLY A 68 -4.19 2.69 2.05
C GLY A 68 -2.85 3.43 2.07
N TYR A 69 -2.21 3.51 3.23
CA TYR A 69 -0.85 4.06 3.38
C TYR A 69 0.18 3.26 2.57
N LEU A 70 0.21 1.94 2.73
CA LEU A 70 1.16 1.08 2.03
C LEU A 70 0.95 1.09 0.51
N ALA A 71 -0.31 1.13 0.05
CA ALA A 71 -0.61 1.19 -1.38
C ALA A 71 -0.21 2.53 -2.03
N LYS A 72 -0.38 3.65 -1.31
CA LYS A 72 0.14 4.95 -1.76
C LYS A 72 1.66 4.93 -1.87
N LEU A 73 2.33 4.38 -0.87
CA LEU A 73 3.79 4.23 -0.87
C LEU A 73 4.26 3.32 -2.02
N ASP A 74 3.60 2.20 -2.28
CA ASP A 74 3.91 1.31 -3.41
C ASP A 74 3.84 2.05 -4.74
N LYS A 75 2.75 2.80 -4.96
CA LYS A 75 2.57 3.58 -6.18
C LYS A 75 3.66 4.62 -6.34
N GLN A 76 3.96 5.38 -5.28
CA GLN A 76 5.00 6.38 -5.28
C GLN A 76 6.38 5.77 -5.58
N ALA A 77 6.71 4.65 -4.93
CA ALA A 77 7.98 3.96 -5.12
C ALA A 77 8.17 3.46 -6.55
N GLU A 78 7.12 2.90 -7.17
CA GLU A 78 7.20 2.41 -8.54
C GLU A 78 7.29 3.56 -9.57
N GLU A 79 6.55 4.66 -9.34
CA GLU A 79 6.63 5.86 -10.18
C GLU A 79 8.03 6.50 -10.13
N GLN A 80 8.60 6.64 -8.92
CA GLN A 80 9.95 7.15 -8.75
C GLN A 80 10.99 6.19 -9.35
N LEU A 81 10.86 4.88 -9.14
CA LEU A 81 11.77 3.89 -9.72
C LEU A 81 11.80 4.00 -11.25
N ALA A 82 10.64 4.06 -11.89
CA ALA A 82 10.54 4.19 -13.34
C ALA A 82 11.18 5.48 -13.85
N LEU A 83 10.99 6.59 -13.12
CA LEU A 83 11.59 7.88 -13.46
C LEU A 83 13.12 7.84 -13.34
N THR A 84 13.65 7.38 -12.21
CA THR A 84 15.09 7.30 -11.95
C THR A 84 15.78 6.37 -12.95
N VAL A 85 15.16 5.23 -13.26
CA VAL A 85 15.66 4.29 -14.28
C VAL A 85 15.77 4.97 -15.63
N ARG A 86 14.74 5.70 -16.07
CA ARG A 86 14.75 6.42 -17.36
C ARG A 86 15.86 7.48 -17.39
N GLN A 87 15.98 8.28 -16.34
CA GLN A 87 16.99 9.34 -16.25
C GLN A 87 18.42 8.77 -16.28
N MET A 88 18.67 7.67 -15.55
CA MET A 88 19.96 6.99 -15.57
C MET A 88 20.27 6.35 -16.93
N GLN A 89 19.25 5.78 -17.59
CA GLN A 89 19.38 5.20 -18.93
C GLN A 89 19.81 6.27 -19.96
N GLU A 90 19.18 7.44 -19.92
CA GLU A 90 19.53 8.60 -20.76
C GLU A 90 20.95 9.10 -20.46
N ALA A 91 21.29 9.26 -19.17
CA ALA A 91 22.60 9.75 -18.75
C ALA A 91 23.76 8.81 -19.13
N GLU A 92 23.53 7.50 -19.15
CA GLU A 92 24.55 6.48 -19.45
C GLU A 92 24.55 6.02 -20.92
N GLY A 93 23.68 6.59 -21.75
CA GLY A 93 23.60 6.25 -23.17
C GLY A 93 23.16 4.81 -23.43
N VAL A 94 22.37 4.21 -22.53
CA VAL A 94 21.87 2.83 -22.65
C VAL A 94 20.68 2.82 -23.61
N THR A 95 20.97 2.79 -24.91
CA THR A 95 19.98 2.95 -25.98
C THR A 95 19.61 1.62 -26.66
N GLU A 96 18.53 1.61 -27.44
CA GLU A 96 18.21 0.45 -28.30
C GLU A 96 19.27 0.21 -29.38
N ALA A 97 20.03 1.23 -29.80
CA ALA A 97 21.19 1.04 -30.67
C ALA A 97 22.31 0.23 -29.98
N LEU A 98 22.58 0.50 -28.69
CA LEU A 98 23.49 -0.33 -27.89
C LEU A 98 22.97 -1.76 -27.79
N LYS A 99 21.66 -1.95 -27.60
CA LYS A 99 21.04 -3.28 -27.51
C LYS A 99 21.19 -4.08 -28.81
N ALA A 100 21.03 -3.43 -29.95
CA ALA A 100 21.21 -4.06 -31.26
C ALA A 100 22.67 -4.42 -31.55
N ALA A 101 23.61 -3.56 -31.15
CA ALA A 101 25.05 -3.78 -31.35
C ALA A 101 25.66 -4.77 -30.35
N ASN A 102 25.23 -4.73 -29.09
CA ASN A 102 25.74 -5.57 -28.01
C ASN A 102 24.69 -5.77 -26.91
N GLN A 103 23.84 -6.78 -27.10
CA GLN A 103 22.74 -7.09 -26.19
C GLN A 103 23.21 -7.44 -24.77
N LEU A 104 24.34 -8.14 -24.61
CA LEU A 104 24.85 -8.52 -23.29
C LEU A 104 25.32 -7.31 -22.49
N ASP A 105 26.01 -6.36 -23.13
CA ASP A 105 26.38 -5.11 -22.46
C ASP A 105 25.14 -4.28 -22.09
N TRP A 106 24.15 -4.22 -22.98
CA TRP A 106 22.89 -3.52 -22.69
C TRP A 106 22.20 -4.10 -21.45
N VAL A 107 22.06 -5.44 -21.36
CA VAL A 107 21.45 -6.11 -20.19
C VAL A 107 22.27 -5.82 -18.92
N ARG A 108 23.60 -5.90 -19.00
CA ARG A 108 24.49 -5.60 -17.87
C ARG A 108 24.27 -4.19 -17.33
N ARG A 109 24.24 -3.18 -18.22
CA ARG A 109 24.04 -1.78 -17.82
C ARG A 109 22.64 -1.54 -17.28
N MET A 110 21.62 -2.10 -17.92
CA MET A 110 20.23 -1.99 -17.48
C MET A 110 20.04 -2.59 -16.08
N ASN A 111 20.65 -3.75 -15.80
CA ASN A 111 20.64 -4.35 -14.47
C ASN A 111 21.33 -3.47 -13.42
N SER A 112 22.49 -2.89 -13.76
CA SER A 112 23.20 -1.94 -12.88
C SER A 112 22.36 -0.70 -12.56
N ILE A 113 21.73 -0.09 -13.58
CA ILE A 113 20.83 1.05 -13.44
C ILE A 113 19.68 0.69 -12.51
N ARG A 114 18.99 -0.43 -12.76
CA ARG A 114 17.85 -0.87 -11.95
C ARG A 114 18.26 -1.09 -10.50
N ASN A 115 19.38 -1.77 -10.25
CA ASN A 115 19.87 -2.01 -8.90
C ASN A 115 20.11 -0.72 -8.13
N ARG A 116 20.81 0.26 -8.73
CA ARG A 116 21.06 1.54 -8.06
C ARG A 116 19.78 2.35 -7.84
N ALA A 117 18.87 2.34 -8.80
CA ALA A 117 17.57 3.00 -8.64
C ALA A 117 16.76 2.35 -7.50
N GLU A 118 16.76 1.03 -7.39
CA GLU A 118 16.12 0.32 -6.27
C GLU A 118 16.78 0.65 -4.91
N GLU A 119 18.10 0.83 -4.85
CA GLU A 119 18.78 1.27 -3.62
C GLU A 119 18.39 2.70 -3.21
N ILE A 120 18.23 3.62 -4.17
CA ILE A 120 17.72 4.99 -3.91
C ILE A 120 16.31 4.92 -3.32
N ILE A 121 15.41 4.13 -3.92
CA ILE A 121 14.05 3.97 -3.39
C ILE A 121 14.06 3.41 -1.97
N LYS A 122 14.90 2.41 -1.70
CA LYS A 122 15.02 1.83 -0.35
C LYS A 122 15.42 2.87 0.69
N SER A 123 16.44 3.68 0.40
CA SER A 123 16.95 4.67 1.35
C SER A 123 16.03 5.88 1.51
N GLU A 124 15.38 6.33 0.44
CA GLU A 124 14.57 7.56 0.46
C GLU A 124 13.10 7.35 0.85
N LEU A 125 12.55 6.15 0.64
CA LEU A 125 11.13 5.88 0.90
C LEU A 125 10.87 4.71 1.86
N ILE A 126 11.67 3.64 1.79
CA ILE A 126 11.33 2.39 2.46
C ILE A 126 11.90 2.30 3.88
N PHE A 127 13.10 2.81 4.11
CA PHE A 127 13.80 2.67 5.39
C PHE A 127 14.01 4.02 6.10
N VAL A 128 12.96 4.85 6.09
CA VAL A 128 12.92 6.20 6.68
C VAL A 128 12.32 6.20 8.08
#